data_AF-A0A6P7JFG1-F1
#
_entry.id   AF-A0A6P7JFG1-F1
#
_cell.length_a   1.000
_cell.length_b   1.000
_cell.length_c   1.000
_cell.angle_alpha   90.00
_cell.angle_beta   90.00
_cell.angle_gamma   90.00
#
_symmetry.space_group_name_H-M   'P 1'
#
loop_
_entity.id
_entity.type
_entity.pdbx_description
1 polymer ?
#
loop_
_entity_poly.entity_id
_entity_poly.type
_entity_poly.pdbx_seq_one_letter_code
_entity_poly.pdbx_strand_id
1 'polypeptide(L)'
;MNAEGFLYTSDVFTAECKFKESVFENYYVIYSSTLYRQHESGRAWFLGLNKDGVIMKGNRVKKTKPCSHFVPRPIEVCMYKEPSMHELEEKLLKSSRSPTMNSEERARSLERQQQQEEETTEQEGS
;
A
#
# COMPACT_ATOMS: atom_id res chain seq x y z
N MET A 1 -2.60 4.76 5.55
CA MET A 1 -2.71 5.69 4.40
C MET A 1 -1.80 5.16 3.33
N ASN A 2 -2.30 4.94 2.12
CA ASN A 2 -1.51 4.32 1.05
C ASN A 2 -0.62 5.31 0.29
N ALA A 3 0.21 4.80 -0.63
CA ALA A 3 1.10 5.58 -1.49
C ALA A 3 0.38 6.61 -2.38
N GLU A 4 -0.93 6.44 -2.61
CA GLU A 4 -1.76 7.41 -3.31
C GLU A 4 -2.37 8.45 -2.37
N GLY A 5 -2.17 8.34 -1.06
CA GLY A 5 -2.70 9.26 -0.06
C GLY A 5 -4.14 8.98 0.33
N PHE A 6 -4.73 7.87 -0.10
CA PHE A 6 -6.04 7.45 0.39
C PHE A 6 -5.93 6.83 1.78
N LEU A 7 -6.94 7.09 2.60
CA LEU A 7 -7.12 6.40 3.88
C LEU A 7 -8.05 5.22 3.66
N TYR A 8 -7.72 4.12 4.32
CA TYR A 8 -8.43 2.85 4.22
C TYR A 8 -8.24 2.09 5.54
N THR A 9 -9.10 1.12 5.79
CA THR A 9 -9.02 0.23 6.95
C THR A 9 -8.15 -0.98 6.65
N SER A 10 -7.39 -1.45 7.63
CA SER A 10 -6.54 -2.63 7.49
C SER A 10 -6.72 -3.55 8.69
N ASP A 11 -6.94 -4.83 8.43
CA ASP A 11 -7.00 -5.88 9.47
C ASP A 11 -5.61 -6.28 9.98
N VAL A 12 -4.57 -5.93 9.22
CA VAL A 12 -3.17 -6.19 9.55
C VAL A 12 -2.46 -4.87 9.81
N PHE A 13 -1.67 -4.82 10.88
CA PHE A 13 -0.84 -3.66 11.17
C PHE A 13 0.37 -3.60 10.25
N THR A 14 0.49 -2.51 9.49
CA THR A 14 1.59 -2.25 8.55
C THR A 14 2.21 -0.88 8.83
N ALA A 15 3.33 -0.56 8.16
CA ALA A 15 3.89 0.80 8.24
C ALA A 15 2.92 1.89 7.75
N GLU A 16 1.98 1.58 6.84
CA GLU A 16 0.94 2.52 6.40
C GLU A 16 -0.07 2.85 7.51
N CYS A 17 -0.14 2.04 8.58
CA CYS A 17 -0.95 2.30 9.77
C CYS A 17 -0.28 3.29 10.73
N LYS A 18 1.00 3.60 10.56
CA LYS A 18 1.75 4.48 11.46
C LYS A 18 1.58 5.94 11.07
N PHE A 19 1.03 6.72 12.00
CA PHE A 19 0.94 8.16 11.89
C PHE A 19 1.87 8.83 12.90
N LYS A 20 2.55 9.89 12.46
CA LYS A 20 3.25 10.79 13.37
C LYS A 20 2.24 11.79 13.93
N GLU A 21 2.08 11.78 15.24
CA GLU A 21 1.38 12.82 15.98
C GLU A 21 2.26 14.07 16.11
N SER A 22 1.66 15.25 15.97
CA SER A 22 2.33 16.54 16.23
C SER A 22 1.32 17.57 16.70
N VAL A 23 1.78 18.54 17.47
CA VAL A 23 0.97 19.69 17.88
C VAL A 23 1.04 20.80 16.84
N PHE A 24 -0.08 21.51 16.63
CA PHE A 24 -0.18 22.71 15.81
C PHE A 24 -0.78 23.86 16.62
N GLU A 25 -0.10 25.00 16.59
CA GLU A 25 -0.48 26.22 17.33
C GLU A 25 -0.79 25.97 18.83
N ASN A 26 -0.15 24.94 19.40
CA ASN A 26 -0.27 24.53 20.79
C ASN A 26 -1.70 24.15 21.24
N TYR A 27 -2.62 23.90 20.30
CA TYR A 27 -4.03 23.61 20.60
C TYR A 27 -4.56 22.38 19.85
N TYR A 28 -4.13 22.18 18.61
CA TYR A 28 -4.61 21.08 17.78
C TYR A 28 -3.57 19.95 17.67
N VAL A 29 -4.07 18.73 17.59
CA VAL A 29 -3.28 17.56 17.21
C VAL A 29 -3.47 17.29 15.73
N ILE A 30 -2.36 17.03 15.03
CA ILE A 30 -2.35 16.66 13.62
C ILE A 30 -1.65 15.31 13.44
N TYR A 31 -2.18 14.50 12.53
CA TYR A 31 -1.63 13.18 12.21
C TYR A 31 -1.11 13.17 10.78
N SER A 32 0.18 12.88 10.61
CA SER A 32 0.81 12.78 9.29
C SER A 32 1.27 11.36 8.99
N SER A 33 1.24 10.96 7.71
CA SER A 33 1.86 9.70 7.30
C SER A 33 3.34 9.71 7.67
N THR A 34 3.81 8.59 8.22
CA THR A 34 5.23 8.39 8.48
C THR A 34 6.00 8.15 7.18
N LEU A 35 5.36 7.50 6.19
CA LEU A 35 5.94 7.10 4.91
C LEU A 35 5.79 8.17 3.81
N TYR A 36 4.61 8.79 3.70
CA TYR A 36 4.22 9.50 2.49
C TYR A 36 4.25 11.02 2.64
N ARG A 37 4.94 11.66 1.69
CA ARG A 37 5.16 13.10 1.60
C ARG A 37 5.22 13.50 0.13
N GLN A 38 5.04 14.78 -0.16
CA GLN A 38 5.27 15.33 -1.49
C GLN A 38 6.76 15.22 -1.84
N HIS A 39 7.08 14.59 -2.98
CA HIS A 39 8.47 14.33 -3.39
C HIS A 39 9.34 15.60 -3.45
N GLU A 40 8.84 16.65 -4.12
CA GLU A 40 9.63 17.87 -4.34
C GLU A 40 9.72 18.77 -3.11
N SER A 41 8.61 19.02 -2.43
CA SER A 41 8.57 19.99 -1.30
C SER A 41 8.83 19.36 0.06
N GLY A 42 8.91 18.03 0.16
CA GLY A 42 8.97 17.30 1.43
C GLY A 42 7.71 17.45 2.30
N ARG A 43 6.67 18.12 1.80
CA ARG A 43 5.44 18.40 2.55
C ARG A 43 4.75 17.10 2.92
N ALA A 44 4.54 16.90 4.22
CA ALA A 44 3.86 15.70 4.71
C ALA A 44 2.42 15.60 4.21
N TRP A 45 1.92 14.37 4.13
CA TRP A 45 0.51 14.10 3.90
C TRP A 45 -0.19 13.86 5.23
N PHE A 46 -1.41 14.38 5.37
CA PHE A 46 -2.10 14.44 6.65
C PHE A 46 -3.45 13.72 6.60
N LEU A 47 -3.84 13.12 7.72
CA LEU A 47 -5.24 12.77 7.97
C LEU A 47 -6.07 14.05 7.97
N GLY A 48 -7.24 14.03 7.33
CA GLY A 48 -8.14 15.17 7.42
C GLY A 48 -9.55 14.90 6.90
N LEU A 49 -10.49 15.65 7.45
CA LEU A 49 -11.91 15.62 7.08
C LEU A 49 -12.30 16.96 6.43
N ASN A 50 -13.19 16.92 5.45
CA ASN A 50 -13.78 18.14 4.91
C ASN A 50 -14.86 18.71 5.86
N LYS A 51 -15.46 19.84 5.47
CA LYS A 51 -16.53 20.50 6.25
C LYS A 51 -17.78 19.62 6.43
N ASP A 52 -17.98 18.63 5.58
CA ASP A 52 -19.12 17.71 5.59
C ASP A 52 -18.77 16.42 6.39
N GLY A 53 -17.60 16.36 7.03
CA GLY A 53 -17.13 15.21 7.81
C GLY A 53 -16.60 14.06 6.96
N VAL A 54 -16.42 14.25 5.64
CA VAL A 54 -15.95 13.21 4.71
C VAL A 54 -14.43 13.20 4.64
N ILE A 55 -13.86 11.99 4.56
CA ILE A 55 -12.42 11.77 4.49
C ILE A 55 -11.80 12.42 3.24
N MET A 56 -10.63 13.05 3.43
CA MET A 56 -9.87 13.67 2.35
C MET A 56 -8.60 12.86 2.02
N LYS A 57 -8.19 12.87 0.74
CA LYS A 57 -6.90 12.34 0.30
C LYS A 57 -5.77 13.14 0.94
N GLY A 58 -4.82 12.46 1.58
CA GLY A 58 -3.83 13.08 2.47
C GLY A 58 -2.91 14.10 1.82
N ASN A 59 -2.66 13.99 0.51
CA ASN A 59 -1.87 14.98 -0.23
C ASN A 59 -2.60 16.34 -0.39
N ARG A 60 -3.95 16.34 -0.30
CA ARG A 60 -4.80 17.54 -0.35
C ARG A 60 -4.96 18.21 1.02
N VAL A 61 -4.67 17.49 2.10
CA VAL A 61 -4.74 18.00 3.47
C VAL A 61 -3.45 18.76 3.78
N LYS A 62 -3.57 19.94 4.42
CA LYS A 62 -2.43 20.80 4.76
C LYS A 62 -2.42 21.05 6.27
N LYS A 63 -1.23 21.05 6.87
CA LYS A 63 -0.97 21.33 8.30
C LYS A 63 -1.69 22.57 8.85
N THR A 64 -1.74 23.64 8.06
CA THR A 64 -2.31 24.94 8.48
C THR A 64 -3.80 25.05 8.20
N LYS A 65 -4.45 23.98 7.72
CA LYS A 65 -5.88 24.00 7.39
C LYS A 65 -6.70 23.26 8.45
N PRO A 66 -7.89 23.79 8.82
CA PRO A 66 -8.77 23.18 9.82
C PRO A 66 -9.11 21.72 9.54
N CYS A 67 -9.13 21.30 8.28
CA CYS A 67 -9.39 19.90 7.92
C CYS A 67 -8.40 18.91 8.55
N SER A 68 -7.21 19.36 8.98
CA SER A 68 -6.20 18.52 9.65
C SER A 68 -6.21 18.61 11.18
N HIS A 69 -7.04 19.48 11.75
CA HIS A 69 -6.98 19.88 13.16
C HIS A 69 -7.94 19.04 13.99
N PHE A 70 -7.38 18.19 14.85
CA PHE A 70 -8.15 17.33 15.74
C PHE A 70 -7.93 17.75 17.19
N VAL A 71 -8.97 17.61 18.01
CA VAL A 71 -8.90 17.77 19.47
C VAL A 71 -9.23 16.40 20.08
N PRO A 72 -8.22 15.63 20.55
CA PRO A 72 -8.47 14.35 21.19
C PRO A 72 -9.36 14.53 22.42
N ARG A 73 -10.36 13.65 22.56
CA ARG A 73 -11.21 13.57 23.76
C ARG A 73 -10.99 12.19 24.39
N PRO A 74 -9.99 12.05 25.29
CA PRO A 74 -9.70 10.78 25.95
C PRO A 74 -10.91 10.26 26.73
N ILE A 75 -11.13 8.94 26.70
CA ILE A 75 -12.19 8.27 27.47
C ILE A 75 -11.56 7.63 28.71
N GLU A 76 -10.69 6.65 28.49
CA GLU A 76 -9.94 5.95 29.54
C GLU A 76 -8.55 5.54 29.06
N VAL A 77 -7.66 5.28 30.01
CA VAL A 77 -6.32 4.74 29.74
C VAL A 77 -6.41 3.21 29.78
N CYS A 78 -5.89 2.57 28.75
CA CYS A 78 -5.88 1.12 28.60
C CYS A 78 -4.52 0.64 28.09
N MET A 79 -4.18 -0.59 28.44
CA MET A 79 -2.92 -1.23 28.03
C MET A 79 -3.18 -2.10 26.81
N TYR A 80 -2.42 -1.87 25.74
CA TYR A 80 -2.46 -2.68 24.54
C TYR A 80 -1.15 -3.44 24.36
N LYS A 81 -1.24 -4.65 23.81
CA LYS A 81 -0.06 -5.36 23.30
C LYS A 81 0.44 -4.64 22.04
N GLU A 82 1.75 -4.51 21.90
CA GLU A 82 2.34 -3.95 20.68
C GLU A 82 1.90 -4.77 19.46
N PRO A 83 1.34 -4.12 18.42
CA PRO A 83 0.87 -4.82 17.24
C PRO A 83 2.06 -5.38 16.44
N SER A 84 1.93 -6.61 15.95
CA SER A 84 2.96 -7.23 15.13
C SER A 84 3.10 -6.53 13.77
N MET A 85 4.33 -6.21 13.37
CA MET A 85 4.67 -5.69 12.05
C MET A 85 4.65 -6.82 11.02
N HIS A 86 3.49 -7.17 10.47
CA HIS A 86 3.43 -8.07 9.30
C HIS A 86 3.28 -7.19 8.05
N GLU A 87 4.43 -6.81 7.50
CA GLU A 87 4.52 -5.94 6.33
C GLU A 87 4.30 -6.72 5.03
N LEU A 88 3.98 -5.96 3.99
CA LEU A 88 3.60 -6.37 2.64
C LEU A 88 4.62 -7.25 1.88
N GLU A 89 5.74 -7.65 2.51
CA GLU A 89 6.76 -8.53 1.94
C GLU A 89 6.13 -9.83 1.42
N GLU A 90 5.23 -10.45 2.18
CA GLU A 90 4.54 -11.65 1.70
C GLU A 90 3.67 -11.40 0.46
N LYS A 91 2.98 -10.26 0.37
CA LYS A 91 2.13 -9.95 -0.79
C LYS A 91 2.94 -9.57 -2.02
N LEU A 92 4.07 -8.88 -1.84
CA LEU A 92 5.01 -8.57 -2.93
C LEU A 92 5.76 -9.82 -3.41
N LEU A 93 6.19 -10.71 -2.50
CA LEU A 93 6.78 -12.02 -2.84
C LEU A 93 5.77 -12.95 -3.51
N LYS A 94 4.48 -12.90 -3.12
CA LYS A 94 3.40 -13.64 -3.78
C LYS A 94 3.01 -13.03 -5.14
N SER A 95 3.14 -11.72 -5.31
CA SER A 95 2.88 -11.02 -6.59
C SER A 95 4.03 -11.12 -7.59
N SER A 96 5.26 -11.36 -7.12
CA SER A 96 6.46 -11.50 -7.96
C SER A 96 6.85 -12.96 -8.25
N ARG A 97 6.21 -13.93 -7.58
CA ARG A 97 6.15 -15.30 -8.09
C ARG A 97 5.21 -15.32 -9.29
N SER A 98 5.80 -15.25 -10.48
CA SER A 98 5.16 -15.75 -11.70
C SER A 98 4.50 -17.11 -11.41
N PRO A 99 3.32 -17.41 -11.97
CA PRO A 99 2.70 -18.71 -11.79
C PRO A 99 3.72 -19.73 -12.30
N THR A 100 4.32 -20.48 -11.37
CA THR A 100 5.26 -21.52 -11.73
C THR A 100 4.38 -22.58 -12.37
N MET A 101 4.38 -22.64 -13.71
CA MET A 101 3.69 -23.70 -14.44
C MET A 101 4.12 -25.03 -13.82
N ASN A 102 3.15 -25.89 -13.55
CA ASN A 102 3.41 -27.26 -13.13
C ASN A 102 4.45 -27.86 -14.10
N SER A 103 5.44 -28.59 -13.56
CA SER A 103 6.47 -29.28 -14.35
C SER A 103 5.88 -30.13 -15.49
N GLU A 104 4.68 -30.67 -15.31
CA GLU A 104 3.93 -31.44 -16.31
C GLU A 104 3.34 -30.58 -17.44
N GLU A 105 3.02 -29.31 -17.18
CA GLU A 105 2.54 -28.39 -18.22
C GLU A 105 3.70 -27.82 -19.04
N ARG A 106 4.86 -27.62 -18.40
CA ARG A 106 6.10 -27.24 -19.09
C ARG A 106 6.64 -28.36 -19.98
N ALA A 107 6.57 -29.62 -19.53
CA ALA A 107 6.91 -30.78 -20.37
C ALA A 107 6.01 -30.87 -21.61
N ARG A 108 4.68 -30.72 -21.42
CA ARG A 108 3.70 -30.76 -22.51
C ARG A 108 3.75 -29.58 -23.48
N SER A 109 4.37 -28.45 -23.11
CA SER A 109 4.59 -27.34 -24.05
C SER A 109 5.85 -27.58 -24.89
N LEU A 110 6.89 -28.17 -24.31
CA LEU A 110 8.13 -28.49 -25.02
C LEU A 110 7.93 -29.63 -26.02
N GLU A 111 7.15 -30.66 -25.66
CA GLU A 111 6.79 -31.74 -26.60
C GLU A 111 5.96 -31.21 -27.79
N ARG A 112 5.06 -30.25 -27.55
CA ARG A 112 4.28 -29.61 -28.63
C ARG A 112 5.12 -28.72 -29.54
N GLN A 113 6.18 -28.10 -29.02
CA GLN A 113 7.12 -27.33 -29.83
C GLN A 113 8.02 -28.24 -30.68
N GLN A 114 8.47 -29.37 -30.14
CA GLN A 114 9.25 -30.36 -30.89
C GLN A 114 8.44 -31.00 -32.03
N GLN A 115 7.17 -31.31 -31.81
CA GLN A 115 6.31 -31.85 -32.87
C GLN A 115 6.05 -30.86 -34.01
N GLN A 116 5.96 -29.56 -33.70
CA GLN A 116 5.82 -28.53 -34.73
C GLN A 116 7.11 -28.29 -35.51
N GLU A 117 8.28 -28.37 -34.86
CA GLU A 117 9.57 -28.25 -35.56
C GLU A 117 9.83 -29.45 -36.49
N GLU A 118 9.52 -30.69 -36.06
CA GLU A 118 9.61 -31.87 -36.93
C GLU A 118 8.68 -31.77 -38.15
N GLU A 119 7.44 -31.31 -37.97
CA GLU A 119 6.46 -31.17 -39.06
C GLU A 119 6.84 -30.07 -40.06
N THR A 120 7.54 -29.01 -39.62
CA THR A 120 8.07 -27.96 -40.52
C THR A 120 9.32 -28.40 -41.28
N THR A 121 10.10 -29.33 -40.76
CA THR A 121 11.36 -29.75 -41.40
C THR A 121 11.11 -30.75 -42.54
N GLU A 122 9.98 -31.45 -42.55
CA GLU A 122 9.61 -32.38 -43.62
C GLU A 122 9.02 -31.71 -44.88
N GLN A 123 8.59 -30.44 -44.81
CA GLN A 123 8.00 -29.72 -45.95
C GLN A 123 8.98 -28.91 -46.81
N GLU A 124 10.22 -28.70 -46.37
CA GLU A 124 11.27 -28.04 -47.19
C GLU A 124 12.15 -29.02 -47.98
N GLY A 125 11.86 -30.33 -47.92
CA GLY A 125 12.68 -31.40 -48.50
C GLY A 125 12.08 -32.18 -49.68
N SER A 126 11.19 -31.60 -50.49
CA SER A 126 10.67 -32.21 -51.74
C SER A 126 10.63 -31.25 -52.91
#